data_AF-A0A4Q6AEN2-F1
#
_entry.id   AF-A0A4Q6AEN2-F1
#
_cell.length_a   1.000
_cell.length_b   1.000
_cell.length_c   1.000
_cell.angle_alpha   90.00
_cell.angle_beta   90.00
_cell.angle_gamma   90.00
#
_symmetry.space_group_name_H-M   'P 1'
#
loop_
_entity.id
_entity.type
_entity.pdbx_description
1 polymer ?
#
loop_
_entity_poly.entity_id
_entity_poly.type
_entity_poly.pdbx_seq_one_letter_code
_entity_poly.pdbx_strand_id
1 'polypeptide(L)'
;MAWNDITVEQYQALYPYVKDETLTDIERDCRIIGILHNMTEAQVDRLPFDRFKKLRASIQFLHKEEITSEPVNVLRTPDGKAYRVNYDVRKVPIARYAEVKFFAGNEKEIVRNLHCILASMVQPAKRRFGRYFALPYEADQHEQYAHDMLRVPFKHAWYAMVFFCNLYANWMRASQAYLANQTPNEAEKQKTINLLAGLCNDLDGFIKSNGLPIITGSPSTKPGKWPRLKP
;
A
#
# COMPACT_ATOMS: atom_id res chain seq x y z
N MET A 1 7.06 -17.84 -9.27
CA MET A 1 6.56 -16.45 -9.21
C MET A 1 7.09 -15.83 -7.92
N ALA A 2 7.05 -14.51 -7.83
CA ALA A 2 7.39 -13.74 -6.65
C ALA A 2 6.39 -12.59 -6.47
N TRP A 3 6.50 -11.85 -5.36
CA TRP A 3 5.63 -10.71 -5.05
C TRP A 3 5.57 -9.60 -6.12
N ASN A 4 6.58 -9.50 -6.98
CA ASN A 4 6.62 -8.53 -8.07
C ASN A 4 5.87 -8.99 -9.33
N ASP A 5 5.54 -10.28 -9.42
CA ASP A 5 4.85 -10.87 -10.58
C ASP A 5 3.33 -10.77 -10.46
N ILE A 6 2.82 -10.45 -9.28
CA ILE A 6 1.38 -10.31 -9.03
C ILE A 6 0.98 -8.83 -9.00
N THR A 7 -0.21 -8.54 -9.49
CA THR A 7 -0.81 -7.20 -9.45
C THR A 7 -1.52 -6.93 -8.13
N VAL A 8 -1.82 -5.66 -7.85
CA VAL A 8 -2.69 -5.27 -6.73
C VAL A 8 -4.03 -6.01 -6.83
N GLU A 9 -4.67 -6.02 -7.99
CA GLU A 9 -5.94 -6.72 -8.23
C GLU A 9 -5.89 -8.19 -7.82
N GLN A 10 -4.87 -8.92 -8.29
CA GLN A 10 -4.69 -10.33 -7.95
C GLN A 10 -4.49 -10.54 -6.45
N TYR A 11 -3.73 -9.66 -5.79
CA TYR A 11 -3.55 -9.74 -4.35
C TYR A 11 -4.87 -9.49 -3.60
N GLN A 12 -5.63 -8.49 -4.01
CA GLN A 12 -6.94 -8.18 -3.42
C GLN A 12 -7.91 -9.36 -3.57
N ALA A 13 -7.90 -10.02 -4.72
CA ALA A 13 -8.73 -11.19 -4.99
C ALA A 13 -8.32 -12.42 -4.16
N LEU A 14 -7.03 -12.65 -3.93
CA LEU A 14 -6.55 -13.83 -3.19
C LEU A 14 -6.60 -13.67 -1.66
N TYR A 15 -6.54 -12.43 -1.14
CA TYR A 15 -6.45 -12.15 0.29
C TYR A 15 -7.55 -12.83 1.14
N PRO A 16 -8.84 -12.86 0.72
CA PRO A 16 -9.87 -13.57 1.46
C PRO A 16 -9.55 -15.05 1.70
N TYR A 17 -8.95 -15.73 0.72
CA TYR A 17 -8.64 -17.16 0.81
C TYR A 17 -7.39 -17.45 1.62
N VAL A 18 -6.41 -16.54 1.61
CA VAL A 18 -5.19 -16.66 2.45
C VAL A 18 -5.53 -16.70 3.94
N LYS A 19 -6.61 -16.04 4.35
CA LYS A 19 -7.07 -15.95 5.75
C LYS A 19 -8.26 -16.85 6.07
N ASP A 20 -8.71 -17.65 5.10
CA ASP A 20 -9.85 -18.52 5.31
C ASP A 20 -9.41 -19.82 6.01
N GLU A 21 -9.76 -19.90 7.30
CA GLU A 21 -9.51 -21.07 8.16
C GLU A 21 -10.52 -22.21 7.89
N THR A 22 -11.60 -21.94 7.15
CA THR A 22 -12.61 -22.96 6.81
C THR A 22 -12.19 -23.81 5.62
N LEU A 23 -11.25 -23.32 4.80
CA LEU A 23 -10.72 -24.03 3.64
C LEU A 23 -9.57 -24.95 4.05
N THR A 24 -9.55 -26.15 3.46
CA THR A 24 -8.37 -27.01 3.48
C THR A 24 -7.21 -26.37 2.70
N ASP A 25 -5.98 -26.80 2.98
CA ASP A 25 -4.81 -26.28 2.28
C ASP A 25 -4.89 -26.49 0.76
N ILE A 26 -5.47 -27.61 0.33
CA ILE A 26 -5.63 -27.92 -1.10
C ILE A 26 -6.68 -27.01 -1.74
N GLU A 27 -7.84 -26.81 -1.10
CA GLU A 27 -8.87 -25.91 -1.62
C GLU A 27 -8.38 -24.46 -1.71
N ARG A 28 -7.63 -24.01 -0.69
CA ARG A 28 -6.99 -22.70 -0.69
C ARG A 28 -6.01 -22.56 -1.85
N ASP A 29 -5.13 -23.54 -2.02
CA ASP A 29 -4.16 -23.55 -3.11
C ASP A 29 -4.83 -23.56 -4.49
N CYS A 30 -5.92 -24.32 -4.67
CA CYS A 30 -6.68 -24.33 -5.91
C CYS A 30 -7.24 -22.95 -6.26
N ARG A 31 -7.85 -22.25 -5.30
CA ARG A 31 -8.39 -20.90 -5.52
C ARG A 31 -7.30 -19.87 -5.83
N ILE A 32 -6.19 -19.92 -5.10
CA ILE A 32 -5.04 -19.02 -5.33
C ILE A 32 -4.44 -19.26 -6.72
N ILE A 33 -4.24 -20.53 -7.11
CA ILE A 33 -3.74 -20.89 -8.46
C ILE A 33 -4.71 -20.38 -9.52
N GLY A 34 -6.02 -20.53 -9.32
CA GLY A 34 -7.06 -19.99 -10.20
C GLY A 34 -6.88 -18.50 -10.47
N ILE A 35 -6.74 -17.70 -9.41
CA ILE A 35 -6.56 -16.25 -9.51
C ILE A 35 -5.26 -15.88 -10.21
N LEU A 36 -4.14 -16.48 -9.79
CA LEU A 36 -2.81 -16.08 -10.25
C LEU A 36 -2.53 -16.52 -11.69
N HIS A 37 -3.14 -17.63 -12.14
CA HIS A 37 -2.97 -18.16 -13.49
C HIS A 37 -4.19 -17.91 -14.40
N ASN A 38 -5.17 -17.13 -13.95
CA ASN A 38 -6.41 -16.84 -14.67
C ASN A 38 -7.13 -18.12 -15.13
N MET A 39 -7.28 -19.06 -14.20
CA MET A 39 -7.95 -20.34 -14.39
C MET A 39 -9.22 -20.39 -13.53
N THR A 40 -10.29 -20.96 -14.07
CA THR A 40 -11.49 -21.33 -13.31
C THR A 40 -11.19 -22.50 -12.38
N GLU A 41 -11.98 -22.65 -11.30
CA GLU A 41 -11.86 -23.80 -10.38
C GLU A 41 -11.94 -25.13 -11.14
N ALA A 42 -12.91 -25.27 -12.04
CA ALA A 42 -13.05 -26.47 -12.89
C ALA A 42 -11.83 -26.73 -13.79
N GLN A 43 -11.11 -25.70 -14.23
CA GLN A 43 -9.86 -25.88 -14.98
C GLN A 43 -8.72 -26.33 -14.08
N VAL A 44 -8.67 -25.84 -12.84
CA VAL A 44 -7.66 -26.25 -11.84
C VAL A 44 -7.90 -27.70 -11.42
N ASP A 45 -9.14 -28.10 -11.17
CA ASP A 45 -9.50 -29.47 -10.75
C ASP A 45 -9.18 -30.52 -11.82
N ARG A 46 -9.20 -30.13 -13.09
CA ARG A 46 -8.88 -31.00 -14.24
C ARG A 46 -7.38 -31.08 -14.52
N LEU A 47 -6.53 -30.38 -13.76
CA LEU A 47 -5.09 -30.42 -13.97
C LEU A 47 -4.52 -31.80 -13.66
N PRO A 48 -3.62 -32.33 -14.51
CA PRO A 48 -2.80 -33.47 -14.12
C PRO A 48 -2.01 -33.16 -12.85
N PHE A 49 -1.87 -34.16 -11.97
CA PHE A 49 -1.22 -34.00 -10.67
C PHE A 49 0.16 -33.33 -10.76
N ASP A 50 1.00 -33.72 -11.72
CA ASP A 50 2.32 -33.13 -11.92
C ASP A 50 2.26 -31.64 -12.27
N ARG A 51 1.25 -31.22 -13.03
CA ARG A 51 1.04 -29.81 -13.38
C ARG A 51 0.55 -29.02 -12.17
N PHE A 52 -0.41 -29.57 -11.41
CA PHE A 52 -0.85 -28.97 -10.17
C PHE A 52 0.30 -28.79 -9.17
N LYS A 53 1.12 -29.82 -8.97
CA LYS A 53 2.31 -29.77 -8.10
C LYS A 53 3.28 -28.65 -8.48
N LYS A 54 3.51 -28.43 -9.79
CA LYS A 54 4.35 -27.33 -10.28
C LYS A 54 3.74 -25.95 -10.00
N LEU A 55 2.44 -25.79 -10.22
CA LEU A 55 1.74 -24.52 -9.94
C LEU A 55 1.70 -24.22 -8.43
N ARG A 56 1.43 -25.24 -7.62
CA ARG A 56 1.50 -25.15 -6.15
C ARG A 56 2.89 -24.73 -5.66
N ALA A 57 3.96 -25.27 -6.26
CA ALA A 57 5.31 -24.84 -5.94
C ALA A 57 5.55 -23.36 -6.30
N SER A 58 4.95 -22.88 -7.40
CA SER A 58 5.11 -21.52 -7.89
C SER A 58 4.50 -20.43 -7.00
N ILE A 59 3.53 -20.80 -6.14
CA ILE A 59 2.85 -19.89 -5.20
C ILE A 59 3.43 -19.94 -3.78
N GLN A 60 4.44 -20.77 -3.51
CA GLN A 60 5.02 -20.90 -2.17
C GLN A 60 5.64 -19.61 -1.62
N PHE A 61 5.99 -18.66 -2.49
CA PHE A 61 6.50 -17.34 -2.07
C PHE A 61 5.51 -16.61 -1.14
N LEU A 62 4.20 -16.84 -1.29
CA LEU A 62 3.16 -16.27 -0.43
C LEU A 62 3.31 -16.65 1.05
N HIS A 63 3.93 -17.81 1.33
CA HIS A 63 4.08 -18.35 2.67
C HIS A 63 5.51 -18.23 3.22
N LYS A 64 6.51 -18.13 2.34
CA LYS A 64 7.92 -18.25 2.71
C LYS A 64 8.71 -16.96 2.60
N GLU A 65 8.26 -16.03 1.76
CA GLU A 65 9.03 -14.83 1.43
C GLU A 65 8.45 -13.59 2.11
N GLU A 66 9.29 -12.88 2.88
CA GLU A 66 8.98 -11.53 3.33
C GLU A 66 8.92 -10.56 2.15
N ILE A 67 8.02 -9.57 2.23
CA ILE A 67 7.95 -8.51 1.24
C ILE A 67 9.04 -7.48 1.55
N THR A 68 10.22 -7.67 0.97
CA THR A 68 11.34 -6.72 1.05
C THR A 68 11.39 -5.86 -0.21
N SER A 69 11.27 -4.54 -0.07
CA SER A 69 11.40 -3.59 -1.18
C SER A 69 12.04 -2.30 -0.70
N GLU A 70 12.42 -1.45 -1.66
CA GLU A 70 12.84 -0.06 -1.40
C GLU A 70 11.68 0.87 -1.77
N PRO A 71 11.55 2.04 -1.11
CA PRO A 71 10.51 3.00 -1.44
C PRO A 71 10.63 3.44 -2.90
N VAL A 72 9.61 3.12 -3.68
CA VAL A 72 9.56 3.46 -5.11
C VAL A 72 9.02 4.87 -5.29
N ASN A 73 9.77 5.71 -6.01
CA ASN A 73 9.32 7.06 -6.31
C ASN A 73 8.22 7.10 -7.39
N VAL A 74 8.10 6.03 -8.18
CA VAL A 74 7.16 5.94 -9.31
C VAL A 74 6.57 4.53 -9.39
N LEU A 75 5.24 4.43 -9.32
CA LEU A 75 4.49 3.24 -9.69
C LEU A 75 4.22 3.25 -11.18
N ARG A 76 4.27 2.06 -11.81
CA ARG A 76 4.03 1.90 -13.24
C ARG A 76 3.05 0.79 -13.50
N THR A 77 2.14 1.05 -14.41
CA THR A 77 1.23 0.03 -14.95
C THR A 77 1.90 -0.71 -16.12
N PRO A 78 1.45 -1.92 -16.48
CA PRO A 78 1.99 -2.68 -17.61
C PRO A 78 1.85 -1.97 -18.96
N ASP A 79 0.82 -1.14 -19.13
CA ASP A 79 0.59 -0.29 -20.32
C ASP A 79 1.46 0.99 -20.34
N GLY A 80 2.35 1.17 -19.36
CA GLY A 80 3.36 2.22 -19.36
C GLY A 80 2.93 3.54 -18.74
N LYS A 81 1.73 3.62 -18.17
CA LYS A 81 1.34 4.79 -17.35
C LYS A 81 2.21 4.82 -16.10
N ALA A 82 2.53 6.03 -15.66
CA ALA A 82 3.41 6.24 -14.53
C ALA A 82 2.78 7.21 -13.53
N TYR A 83 2.96 6.89 -12.26
CA TYR A 83 2.36 7.59 -11.14
C TYR A 83 3.46 7.87 -10.11
N ARG A 84 3.75 9.14 -9.87
CA ARG A 84 4.73 9.53 -8.85
C ARG A 84 4.08 9.43 -7.48
N VAL A 85 4.73 8.76 -6.54
CA VAL A 85 4.26 8.66 -5.16
C VAL A 85 4.59 9.97 -4.43
N ASN A 86 3.60 10.56 -3.76
CA ASN A 86 3.80 11.74 -2.94
C ASN A 86 4.09 11.34 -1.48
N TYR A 87 5.37 11.28 -1.14
CA TYR A 87 5.80 11.08 0.24
C TYR A 87 5.87 12.39 1.04
N ASP A 88 5.68 13.58 0.47
CA ASP A 88 5.70 14.82 1.27
C ASP A 88 4.32 15.09 1.85
N VAL A 89 4.09 14.58 3.05
CA VAL A 89 2.79 14.65 3.77
C VAL A 89 2.25 16.07 3.90
N ARG A 90 3.13 17.07 3.96
CA ARG A 90 2.78 18.50 4.08
C ARG A 90 2.15 19.06 2.80
N LYS A 91 2.36 18.37 1.67
CA LYS A 91 1.85 18.77 0.35
C LYS A 91 0.63 17.95 -0.06
N VAL A 92 0.16 17.05 0.79
CA VAL A 92 -1.04 16.26 0.52
C VAL A 92 -2.26 17.07 0.96
N PRO A 93 -3.22 17.34 0.06
CA PRO A 93 -4.45 18.03 0.41
C PRO A 93 -5.23 17.26 1.48
N ILE A 94 -5.88 17.98 2.40
CA ILE A 94 -6.72 17.40 3.47
C ILE A 94 -7.78 16.44 2.91
N ALA A 95 -8.34 16.74 1.72
CA ALA A 95 -9.29 15.85 1.05
C ALA A 95 -8.71 14.45 0.79
N ARG A 96 -7.44 14.34 0.36
CA ARG A 96 -6.77 13.05 0.12
C ARG A 96 -6.55 12.29 1.42
N TYR A 97 -6.33 12.99 2.52
CA TYR A 97 -6.27 12.38 3.85
C TYR A 97 -7.62 11.79 4.28
N ALA A 98 -8.70 12.56 4.10
CA ALA A 98 -10.05 12.08 4.42
C ALA A 98 -10.41 10.83 3.61
N GLU A 99 -10.00 10.76 2.33
CA GLU A 99 -10.14 9.57 1.49
C GLU A 99 -9.38 8.36 2.05
N VAL A 100 -8.09 8.52 2.38
CA VAL A 100 -7.30 7.42 2.96
C VAL A 100 -7.97 6.91 4.23
N LYS A 101 -8.43 7.80 5.12
CA LYS A 101 -9.15 7.42 6.33
C LYS A 101 -10.47 6.70 6.03
N PHE A 102 -11.21 7.15 5.03
CA PHE A 102 -12.46 6.51 4.60
C PHE A 102 -12.20 5.08 4.09
N PHE A 103 -11.15 4.88 3.29
CA PHE A 103 -10.80 3.58 2.72
C PHE A 103 -10.08 2.64 3.68
N ALA A 104 -9.36 3.17 4.67
CA ALA A 104 -8.54 2.41 5.60
C ALA A 104 -9.26 2.05 6.90
N GLY A 105 -10.57 1.79 6.92
CA GLY A 105 -11.33 1.58 8.16
C GLY A 105 -10.86 0.43 9.06
N ASN A 106 -10.36 -0.67 8.47
CA ASN A 106 -9.75 -1.81 9.17
C ASN A 106 -8.82 -2.59 8.21
N GLU A 107 -8.13 -3.64 8.68
CA GLU A 107 -7.18 -4.41 7.86
C GLU A 107 -7.80 -4.96 6.56
N LYS A 108 -8.99 -5.57 6.65
CA LYS A 108 -9.69 -6.13 5.48
C LYS A 108 -10.07 -5.03 4.50
N GLU A 109 -10.50 -3.88 5.01
CA GLU A 109 -10.82 -2.70 4.20
C GLU A 109 -9.58 -2.10 3.54
N ILE A 110 -8.44 -2.06 4.22
CA ILE A 110 -7.17 -1.60 3.62
C ILE A 110 -6.82 -2.47 2.43
N VAL A 111 -6.83 -3.79 2.60
CA VAL A 111 -6.51 -4.68 1.48
C VAL A 111 -7.56 -4.55 0.39
N ARG A 112 -8.85 -4.51 0.71
CA ARG A 112 -9.95 -4.36 -0.27
C ARG A 112 -9.90 -3.04 -1.04
N ASN A 113 -9.46 -1.96 -0.41
CA ASN A 113 -9.42 -0.62 -0.97
C ASN A 113 -7.99 -0.15 -1.28
N LEU A 114 -7.02 -1.06 -1.34
CA LEU A 114 -5.60 -0.76 -1.56
C LEU A 114 -5.39 0.13 -2.79
N HIS A 115 -6.08 -0.15 -3.89
CA HIS A 115 -6.00 0.64 -5.11
C HIS A 115 -6.53 2.08 -4.93
N CYS A 116 -7.58 2.30 -4.14
CA CYS A 116 -8.10 3.63 -3.80
C CYS A 116 -7.13 4.40 -2.89
N ILE A 117 -6.58 3.73 -1.87
CA ILE A 117 -5.59 4.33 -0.97
C ILE A 117 -4.37 4.79 -1.77
N LEU A 118 -3.87 3.93 -2.67
CA LEU A 118 -2.75 4.28 -3.56
C LEU A 118 -3.09 5.47 -4.45
N ALA A 119 -4.31 5.53 -5.01
CA ALA A 119 -4.76 6.66 -5.84
C ALA A 119 -4.78 8.00 -5.08
N SER A 120 -5.04 8.00 -3.76
CA SER A 120 -4.95 9.20 -2.91
C SER A 120 -3.50 9.62 -2.62
N MET A 121 -2.53 8.72 -2.82
CA MET A 121 -1.11 8.95 -2.52
C MET A 121 -0.26 9.33 -3.73
N VAL A 122 -0.77 9.15 -4.95
CA VAL A 122 0.01 9.33 -6.18
C VAL A 122 -0.46 10.52 -7.01
N GLN A 123 0.40 10.95 -7.92
CA GLN A 123 0.07 11.91 -8.96
C GLN A 123 0.46 11.32 -10.32
N PRO A 124 -0.35 11.51 -11.39
CA PRO A 124 0.04 11.09 -12.72
C PRO A 124 1.38 11.73 -13.09
N ALA A 125 2.24 11.00 -13.81
CA ALA A 125 3.59 11.44 -14.11
C ALA A 125 3.97 11.20 -15.57
N LYS A 126 4.70 12.15 -16.16
CA LYS A 126 5.26 12.03 -17.52
C LYS A 126 6.78 11.97 -17.46
N ARG A 127 7.36 11.10 -18.29
CA ARG A 127 8.80 11.02 -18.47
C ARG A 127 9.27 12.15 -19.39
N ARG A 128 10.16 13.01 -18.89
CA ARG A 128 10.87 14.02 -19.68
C ARG A 128 12.36 13.94 -19.33
N PHE A 129 13.24 13.92 -20.33
CA PHE A 129 14.70 13.88 -20.13
C PHE A 129 15.17 12.81 -19.12
N GLY A 130 14.60 11.60 -19.21
CA GLY A 130 14.94 10.49 -18.31
C GLY A 130 14.40 10.57 -16.88
N ARG A 131 13.69 11.64 -16.50
CA ARG A 131 13.07 11.82 -15.18
C ARG A 131 11.55 11.87 -15.26
N TYR A 132 10.87 11.44 -14.19
CA TYR A 132 9.42 11.52 -14.08
C TYR A 132 9.02 12.81 -13.35
N PHE A 133 8.20 13.61 -14.02
CA PHE A 133 7.63 14.83 -13.49
C PHE A 133 6.17 14.59 -13.19
N ALA A 134 5.75 14.88 -11.95
CA ALA A 134 4.35 14.84 -11.56
C ALA A 134 3.57 15.89 -12.35
N LEU A 135 2.40 15.50 -12.81
CA LEU A 135 1.37 16.36 -13.34
C LEU A 135 0.41 16.74 -12.20
N PRO A 136 -0.39 17.81 -12.39
CA PRO A 136 -1.49 18.12 -11.49
C PRO A 136 -2.40 16.91 -11.26
N TYR A 137 -2.92 16.83 -10.04
CA TYR A 137 -3.89 15.81 -9.68
C TYR A 137 -5.28 16.34 -9.98
N GLU A 138 -6.00 15.65 -10.86
CA GLU A 138 -7.40 15.96 -11.20
C GLU A 138 -8.34 15.10 -10.36
N ALA A 139 -9.18 15.73 -9.53
CA ALA A 139 -9.99 15.04 -8.53
C ALA A 139 -11.10 14.16 -9.12
N ASP A 140 -11.66 14.58 -10.25
CA ASP A 140 -12.64 13.87 -11.06
C ASP A 140 -12.08 12.58 -11.69
N GLN A 141 -10.75 12.46 -11.79
CA GLN A 141 -10.07 11.29 -12.34
C GLN A 141 -9.63 10.28 -11.27
N HIS A 142 -10.00 10.47 -9.99
CA HIS A 142 -9.59 9.58 -8.90
C HIS A 142 -9.92 8.11 -9.19
N GLU A 143 -11.12 7.84 -9.68
CA GLU A 143 -11.56 6.48 -10.03
C GLU A 143 -10.68 5.86 -11.12
N GLN A 144 -10.29 6.64 -12.13
CA GLN A 144 -9.36 6.19 -13.16
C GLN A 144 -7.98 5.85 -12.57
N TYR A 145 -7.45 6.70 -11.68
CA TYR A 145 -6.18 6.43 -11.03
C TYR A 145 -6.25 5.17 -10.16
N ALA A 146 -7.34 4.97 -9.43
CA ALA A 146 -7.57 3.79 -8.62
C ALA A 146 -7.64 2.53 -9.49
N HIS A 147 -8.37 2.58 -10.60
CA HIS A 147 -8.41 1.49 -11.57
C HIS A 147 -7.03 1.18 -12.18
N ASP A 148 -6.20 2.20 -12.42
CA ASP A 148 -4.82 1.97 -12.86
C ASP A 148 -3.94 1.34 -11.76
N MET A 149 -4.16 1.69 -10.49
CA MET A 149 -3.44 1.12 -9.36
C MET A 149 -3.69 -0.38 -9.17
N LEU A 150 -4.85 -0.90 -9.59
CA LEU A 150 -5.13 -2.34 -9.62
C LEU A 150 -4.09 -3.13 -10.42
N ARG A 151 -3.53 -2.52 -11.47
CA ARG A 151 -2.62 -3.19 -12.42
C ARG A 151 -1.15 -3.07 -12.03
N VAL A 152 -0.82 -2.29 -10.99
CA VAL A 152 0.55 -2.08 -10.53
C VAL A 152 1.07 -3.35 -9.85
N PRO A 153 2.38 -3.68 -9.97
CA PRO A 153 2.99 -4.76 -9.19
C PRO A 153 2.76 -4.57 -7.69
N PHE A 154 2.17 -5.58 -7.05
CA PHE A 154 1.74 -5.54 -5.65
C PHE A 154 2.90 -5.19 -4.72
N LYS A 155 4.07 -5.81 -4.90
CA LYS A 155 5.28 -5.53 -4.10
C LYS A 155 5.57 -4.03 -3.96
N HIS A 156 5.55 -3.30 -5.07
CA HIS A 156 5.85 -1.87 -5.11
C HIS A 156 4.73 -1.03 -4.49
N ALA A 157 3.48 -1.37 -4.81
CA ALA A 157 2.29 -0.73 -4.27
C ALA A 157 2.22 -0.87 -2.74
N TRP A 158 2.33 -2.10 -2.24
CA TRP A 158 2.28 -2.43 -0.81
C TRP A 158 3.36 -1.69 -0.03
N TYR A 159 4.61 -1.75 -0.48
CA TYR A 159 5.71 -1.08 0.21
C TYR A 159 5.57 0.45 0.18
N ALA A 160 5.10 1.02 -0.94
CA ALA A 160 4.82 2.46 -1.00
C ALA A 160 3.74 2.88 -0.01
N MET A 161 2.66 2.10 0.11
CA MET A 161 1.58 2.33 1.08
C MET A 161 2.11 2.26 2.52
N VAL A 162 2.77 1.16 2.90
CA VAL A 162 3.27 1.00 4.27
C VAL A 162 4.28 2.09 4.62
N PHE A 163 5.21 2.42 3.71
CA PHE A 163 6.17 3.50 3.94
C PHE A 163 5.48 4.85 4.13
N PHE A 164 4.45 5.15 3.32
CA PHE A 164 3.65 6.35 3.48
C PHE A 164 2.94 6.37 4.84
N CYS A 165 2.21 5.31 5.22
CA CYS A 165 1.54 5.24 6.52
C CYS A 165 2.53 5.44 7.69
N ASN A 166 3.71 4.83 7.64
CA ASN A 166 4.78 5.04 8.62
C ASN A 166 5.25 6.50 8.69
N LEU A 167 5.49 7.12 7.53
CA LEU A 167 5.91 8.51 7.46
C LEU A 167 4.83 9.45 8.04
N TYR A 168 3.56 9.17 7.75
CA TYR A 168 2.42 9.91 8.28
C TYR A 168 2.29 9.78 9.79
N ALA A 169 2.34 8.56 10.32
CA ALA A 169 2.28 8.34 11.76
C ALA A 169 3.41 9.09 12.48
N ASN A 170 4.63 9.03 11.94
CA ASN A 170 5.78 9.77 12.49
C ASN A 170 5.58 11.29 12.42
N TRP A 171 5.10 11.81 11.29
CA TRP A 171 4.84 13.24 11.13
C TRP A 171 3.72 13.75 12.05
N MET A 172 2.64 12.98 12.21
CA MET A 172 1.53 13.32 13.10
C MET A 172 2.00 13.40 14.56
N ARG A 173 2.79 12.43 15.02
CA ARG A 173 3.39 12.46 16.37
C ARG A 173 4.32 13.66 16.56
N ALA A 174 5.18 13.97 15.58
CA ALA A 174 6.07 15.12 15.66
C ALA A 174 5.31 16.46 15.64
N SER A 175 4.25 16.56 14.84
CA SER A 175 3.40 17.76 14.75
C SER A 175 2.61 17.99 16.03
N GLN A 176 2.15 16.92 16.69
CA GLN A 176 1.49 16.99 17.99
C GLN A 176 2.41 17.57 19.06
N ALA A 177 3.65 17.09 19.14
CA ALA A 177 4.63 17.63 20.10
C ALA A 177 4.95 19.11 19.83
N TYR A 178 5.09 19.51 18.56
CA TYR A 178 5.33 20.90 18.19
C TYR A 178 4.15 21.81 18.54
N LEU A 179 2.92 21.43 18.18
CA LEU A 179 1.71 22.21 18.48
C LEU A 179 1.48 22.31 19.99
N ALA A 180 1.73 21.24 20.75
CA ALA A 180 1.66 21.28 22.20
C ALA A 180 2.64 22.28 22.82
N ASN A 181 3.81 22.47 22.22
CA ASN A 181 4.82 23.43 22.68
C ASN A 181 4.55 24.88 22.22
N GLN A 182 3.77 25.07 21.16
CA GLN A 182 3.44 26.39 20.61
C GLN A 182 2.10 26.97 21.10
N THR A 183 1.27 26.17 21.77
CA THR A 183 -0.04 26.63 22.25
C THR A 183 0.07 27.09 23.70
N PRO A 184 -0.06 28.40 24.01
CA PRO A 184 0.08 28.91 25.37
C PRO A 184 -1.12 28.57 26.27
N ASN A 185 -2.26 28.21 25.68
CA ASN A 185 -3.48 27.84 26.39
C ASN A 185 -3.59 26.31 26.55
N GLU A 186 -3.58 25.84 27.80
CA GLU A 186 -3.60 24.42 28.13
C GLU A 186 -4.88 23.70 27.65
N ALA A 187 -6.02 24.40 27.56
CA ALA A 187 -7.28 23.81 27.09
C ALA A 187 -7.29 23.57 25.56
N GLU A 188 -6.76 24.50 24.77
CA GLU A 188 -6.61 24.35 23.32
C GLU A 188 -5.50 23.35 22.97
N LYS A 189 -4.44 23.34 23.76
CA LYS A 189 -3.39 22.34 23.71
C LYS A 189 -3.96 20.95 23.92
N GLN A 190 -4.77 20.73 24.96
CA GLN A 190 -5.38 19.43 25.22
C GLN A 190 -6.37 19.02 24.11
N LYS A 191 -7.14 19.95 23.56
CA LYS A 191 -8.05 19.68 22.43
C LYS A 191 -7.29 19.26 21.17
N THR A 192 -6.18 19.93 20.87
CA THR A 192 -5.31 19.62 19.72
C THR A 192 -4.57 18.31 19.91
N ILE A 193 -4.06 18.05 21.12
CA ILE A 193 -3.45 16.77 21.52
C ILE A 193 -4.46 15.64 21.35
N ASN A 194 -5.71 15.80 21.79
CA ASN A 194 -6.74 14.77 21.68
C ASN A 194 -7.14 14.51 20.21
N LEU A 195 -7.28 15.55 19.39
CA LEU A 195 -7.55 15.42 17.95
C LEU A 195 -6.43 14.64 17.26
N LEU A 196 -5.16 15.03 17.50
CA LEU A 196 -4.00 14.41 16.89
C LEU A 196 -3.72 13.00 17.44
N ALA A 197 -3.96 12.76 18.73
CA ALA A 197 -3.88 11.43 19.33
C ALA A 197 -4.92 10.47 18.75
N GLY A 198 -6.13 10.94 18.48
CA GLY A 198 -7.14 10.15 17.74
C GLY A 198 -6.63 9.76 16.36
N LEU A 199 -6.04 10.70 15.62
CA LEU A 199 -5.49 10.45 14.29
C LEU A 199 -4.25 9.52 14.34
N CYS A 200 -3.39 9.66 15.35
CA CYS A 200 -2.24 8.77 15.56
C CYS A 200 -2.66 7.37 15.98
N ASN A 201 -3.66 7.20 16.86
CA ASN A 201 -4.14 5.89 17.30
C ASN A 201 -4.83 5.13 16.16
N ASP A 202 -5.58 5.85 15.32
CA ASP A 202 -6.12 5.29 14.08
C ASP A 202 -4.97 4.75 13.20
N LEU A 203 -3.87 5.51 13.07
CA LEU A 203 -2.73 5.18 12.21
C LEU A 203 -1.74 4.14 12.78
N ASP A 204 -1.51 4.15 14.10
CA ASP A 204 -0.59 3.23 14.80
C ASP A 204 -1.16 1.83 14.97
N GLY A 205 -2.49 1.68 14.88
CA GLY A 205 -3.17 0.40 14.80
C GLY A 205 -3.01 -0.30 13.44
N PHE A 206 -2.69 0.42 12.36
CA PHE A 206 -2.66 -0.15 11.00
C PHE A 206 -1.42 -1.00 10.67
N ILE A 207 -0.34 -0.89 11.45
CA ILE A 207 0.96 -1.53 11.14
C ILE A 207 1.33 -2.63 12.14
N LYS A 208 0.61 -2.78 13.25
CA LYS A 208 0.72 -3.96 14.12
C LYS A 208 -0.23 -5.05 13.63
N SER A 209 0.18 -5.78 12.60
CA SER A 209 -0.55 -6.95 12.15
C SER A 209 0.08 -8.24 12.70
N ASN A 210 -0.69 -8.99 13.47
CA ASN A 210 -0.56 -10.45 13.41
C ASN A 210 -1.33 -10.90 12.16
N GLY A 211 -0.74 -10.75 10.97
CA GLY A 211 -1.40 -11.21 9.75
C GLY A 211 -0.96 -10.63 8.41
N LEU A 212 -0.36 -9.44 8.36
CA LEU A 212 0.30 -8.92 7.16
C LEU A 212 1.70 -9.54 7.06
N PRO A 213 2.27 -9.66 5.85
CA PRO A 213 3.66 -10.08 5.71
C PRO A 213 4.55 -9.19 6.56
N ILE A 214 5.42 -9.82 7.36
CA ILE A 214 6.39 -9.12 8.20
C ILE A 214 7.30 -8.31 7.28
N ILE A 215 7.31 -6.98 7.45
CA ILE A 215 8.18 -6.08 6.69
C ILE A 215 9.38 -5.77 7.58
N THR A 216 10.52 -6.36 7.27
CA THR A 216 11.79 -5.91 7.80
C THR A 216 12.36 -4.82 6.88
N GLY A 217 12.17 -3.57 7.27
CA GLY A 217 12.71 -2.39 6.58
C GLY A 217 13.33 -1.46 7.60
N SER A 218 14.64 -1.63 7.85
CA SER A 218 15.41 -0.62 8.59
C SER A 218 15.36 0.69 7.80
N PRO A 219 14.98 1.83 8.40
CA PRO A 219 15.16 3.12 7.74
C PRO A 219 16.64 3.24 7.40
N SER A 220 16.96 3.36 6.12
CA SER A 220 18.35 3.44 5.68
C SER A 220 19.05 4.53 6.49
N THR A 221 20.03 4.12 7.31
CA THR A 221 20.82 4.98 8.20
C THR A 221 21.78 5.89 7.43
N LYS A 222 21.69 5.93 6.11
CA LYS A 222 22.42 6.89 5.28
C LYS A 222 21.51 8.11 5.07
N PRO A 223 21.91 9.30 5.56
CA PRO A 223 21.19 10.52 5.23
C PRO A 223 21.35 10.75 3.72
N GLY A 224 20.37 10.28 2.96
CA GLY A 224 20.16 10.77 1.61
C GLY A 224 20.09 12.29 1.72
N LYS A 225 20.98 13.00 1.02
CA LYS A 225 21.05 14.46 1.04
C LYS A 225 19.65 15.02 0.74
N TRP A 226 18.95 15.45 1.78
CA TRP A 226 17.73 16.21 1.65
C TRP A 226 18.05 17.42 0.77
N PRO A 227 17.25 17.72 -0.28
CA PRO A 227 17.41 18.98 -0.99
C PRO A 227 17.27 20.10 0.05
N ARG A 228 18.35 20.87 0.24
CA ARG A 228 18.34 22.01 1.17
C ARG A 228 17.23 22.94 0.71
N LEU A 229 16.23 23.10 1.57
CA LEU A 229 15.18 24.08 1.40
C LEU A 229 15.85 25.45 1.55
N LYS A 230 15.73 26.30 0.52
CA LYS A 230 16.01 27.73 0.70
C LYS A 230 14.90 28.32 1.58
N PRO A 231 15.24 29.26 2.46
CA PRO A 231 14.29 29.92 3.37
C PRO A 231 13.16 30.61 2.60
#